data_AF-A0A3R7DGJ2-F1
#
_entry.id   AF-A0A3R7DGJ2-F1
#
_cell.length_a   1.000
_cell.length_b   1.000
_cell.length_c   1.000
_cell.angle_alpha   90.00
_cell.angle_beta   90.00
_cell.angle_gamma   90.00
#
_symmetry.space_group_name_H-M   'P 1'
#
loop_
_entity.id
_entity.type
_entity.pdbx_description
1 polymer ?
#
loop_
_entity_poly.entity_id
_entity_poly.type
_entity_poly.pdbx_seq_one_letter_code
_entity_poly.pdbx_strand_id
1 'polypeptide(L)' 'MSTSIPYMMTANLLTPLDYSSKNLDHLGIVATVCKEIGLADEINRVVGVDPRQKVTCGEAVVAIA' A
#
# COMPACT_ATOMS: atom_id res chain seq x y z
N MET A 1 -11.53 -51.90 -24.95
CA MET A 1 -10.10 -51.56 -24.82
C MET A 1 -10.02 -50.08 -24.45
N SER A 2 -10.00 -49.81 -23.15
CA SER A 2 -9.63 -48.52 -22.54
C SER A 2 -8.10 -48.54 -22.48
N THR A 3 -7.34 -47.48 -22.77
CA THR A 3 -7.28 -46.28 -21.91
C THR A 3 -6.78 -45.04 -22.65
N SER A 4 -7.44 -43.96 -22.30
CA SER A 4 -7.14 -42.54 -22.52
C SER A 4 -5.66 -42.16 -22.44
N ILE A 5 -5.23 -41.38 -23.42
CA ILE A 5 -3.92 -40.71 -23.50
C ILE A 5 -3.74 -39.80 -22.28
N PRO A 6 -2.61 -39.85 -21.55
CA PRO A 6 -2.40 -39.08 -20.34
C PRO A 6 -2.06 -37.62 -20.70
N TYR A 7 -3.11 -36.82 -20.94
CA TYR A 7 -3.03 -35.35 -21.04
C TYR A 7 -2.50 -34.68 -19.74
N MET A 8 -2.32 -35.45 -18.66
CA MET A 8 -1.91 -34.96 -17.35
C MET A 8 -0.39 -34.83 -17.16
N MET A 9 0.44 -35.03 -18.20
CA MET A 9 1.90 -35.11 -18.05
C MET A 9 2.68 -33.87 -18.55
N THR A 10 2.01 -32.77 -18.92
CA THR A 10 2.67 -31.55 -19.44
C THR A 10 2.42 -30.28 -18.59
N ALA A 11 1.78 -30.40 -17.43
CA ALA A 11 1.32 -29.22 -16.66
C ALA A 11 2.27 -28.73 -15.55
N ASN A 12 3.52 -29.22 -15.43
CA ASN A 12 4.37 -28.87 -14.28
C ASN A 12 5.83 -28.49 -14.62
N LEU A 13 6.05 -27.82 -15.74
CA LEU A 13 7.37 -27.26 -16.11
C LEU A 13 7.39 -25.72 -16.08
N LEU A 14 6.61 -25.12 -15.18
CA LEU A 14 6.71 -23.71 -14.83
C LEU A 14 7.24 -23.66 -13.40
N THR A 15 8.42 -23.06 -13.24
CA THR A 15 9.00 -22.63 -11.96
C THR A 15 7.90 -22.07 -11.05
N PRO A 16 7.99 -22.24 -9.71
CA PRO A 16 7.07 -21.55 -8.81
C PRO A 16 7.05 -20.08 -9.20
N LEU A 17 5.89 -19.57 -9.62
CA LEU A 17 5.72 -18.12 -9.75
C LEU A 17 5.95 -17.59 -8.34
N ASP A 18 7.07 -16.90 -8.12
CA ASP A 18 7.35 -16.19 -6.88
C ASP A 18 6.25 -15.13 -6.68
N TYR A 19 5.17 -15.54 -6.04
CA TYR A 19 4.03 -14.69 -5.75
C TYR A 19 4.37 -13.83 -4.54
N SER A 20 4.73 -12.58 -4.80
CA SER A 20 4.93 -11.56 -3.76
C SER A 20 3.68 -10.70 -3.65
N SER A 21 3.04 -10.71 -2.47
CA SER A 21 1.96 -9.78 -2.14
C SER A 21 2.50 -8.69 -1.21
N LYS A 22 2.03 -7.45 -1.41
CA LYS A 22 2.29 -6.36 -0.46
C LYS A 22 1.09 -6.28 0.47
N ASN A 23 1.32 -6.43 1.77
CA ASN A 23 0.30 -6.10 2.76
C ASN A 23 0.26 -4.58 2.87
N LEU A 24 -0.86 -3.99 2.45
CA LEU A 24 -1.11 -2.56 2.53
C LEU A 24 -2.30 -2.40 3.47
N ASP A 25 -2.02 -1.89 4.67
CA ASP A 25 -3.03 -1.68 5.71
C ASP A 25 -3.88 -0.45 5.40
N HIS A 26 -4.94 -0.25 6.19
CA HIS A 26 -5.84 0.90 6.06
C HIS A 26 -5.08 2.23 6.16
N LEU A 27 -4.12 2.29 7.09
CA LEU A 27 -3.22 3.44 7.27
C LEU A 27 -2.39 3.71 6.00
N GLY A 28 -1.84 2.69 5.35
CA GLY A 28 -1.09 2.85 4.10
C GLY A 28 -1.94 3.36 2.94
N ILE A 29 -3.21 2.94 2.85
CA ILE A 29 -4.15 3.46 1.84
C ILE A 29 -4.47 4.92 2.14
N VAL A 30 -4.88 5.21 3.39
CA VAL A 30 -5.32 6.55 3.81
C VAL A 30 -4.15 7.54 3.73
N ALA A 31 -2.96 7.18 4.20
CA ALA A 31 -1.76 8.00 4.11
C ALA A 31 -1.39 8.33 2.65
N THR A 32 -1.57 7.37 1.73
CA THR A 32 -1.34 7.61 0.29
C THR A 32 -2.31 8.66 -0.24
N VAL A 33 -3.61 8.53 0.06
CA VAL A 33 -4.63 9.50 -0.35
C VAL A 33 -4.36 10.88 0.26
N CYS A 34 -4.07 10.95 1.57
CA CYS A 34 -3.74 12.19 2.27
C CYS A 34 -2.54 12.91 1.63
N LYS A 35 -1.56 12.14 1.15
CA LYS A 35 -0.39 12.68 0.43
C LYS A 35 -0.77 13.19 -0.95
N GLU A 36 -1.57 12.44 -1.71
CA GLU A 36 -1.99 12.84 -3.08
C GLU A 36 -2.80 14.14 -3.09
N ILE A 37 -3.62 14.38 -2.07
CA ILE A 37 -4.44 15.60 -1.97
C ILE A 37 -3.74 16.77 -1.26
N GLY A 38 -2.52 16.58 -0.76
CA GLY A 38 -1.79 17.62 -0.01
C GLY A 38 -2.43 17.99 1.33
N LEU A 39 -3.04 17.03 2.03
CA LEU A 39 -3.82 17.32 3.24
C LEU A 39 -2.98 17.93 4.38
N ALA A 40 -1.75 17.43 4.57
CA ALA A 40 -0.87 17.96 5.61
C ALA A 40 -0.52 19.43 5.38
N ASP A 41 -0.29 19.81 4.12
CA ASP A 41 0.03 21.20 3.73
C ASP A 41 -1.17 22.12 3.92
N GLU A 42 -2.37 21.65 3.60
CA GLU A 42 -3.63 22.35 3.85
C GLU A 42 -3.82 22.65 5.34
N ILE A 43 -3.62 21.65 6.20
CA ILE A 43 -3.71 21.80 7.66
C ILE A 43 -2.66 22.80 8.16
N ASN A 44 -1.42 22.65 7.71
CA ASN A 44 -0.33 23.55 8.11
C ASN A 44 -0.56 24.99 7.64
N ARG A 45 -1.20 25.19 6.48
CA ARG A 45 -1.59 26.53 5.99
C ARG A 45 -2.66 27.17 6.87
N VAL A 46 -3.65 26.41 7.32
CA VAL A 46 -4.78 26.92 8.13
C VAL A 46 -4.38 27.15 9.59
N VAL A 47 -3.66 26.20 10.19
CA VAL A 47 -3.29 26.23 11.62
C VAL A 47 -2.01 27.04 11.85
N GLY A 48 -1.15 27.14 10.84
CA GLY A 48 0.20 27.66 10.97
C GLY A 48 1.17 26.61 11.54
N VAL A 49 2.47 26.89 11.40
CA VAL A 49 3.56 26.03 11.90
C VAL A 49 4.42 26.83 12.86
N ASP A 50 4.66 26.29 14.07
CA ASP A 50 5.60 26.87 15.04
C ASP A 50 6.98 26.21 14.83
N PRO A 51 8.06 26.99 14.63
CA PRO A 51 9.41 26.44 14.40
C PRO A 51 9.95 25.52 15.50
N ARG A 52 9.36 25.53 16.69
CA ARG A 52 9.71 24.66 17.82
C ARG A 52 9.02 23.29 17.74
N GLN A 53 8.03 23.13 16.86
CA GLN A 53 7.36 21.85 16.64
C GLN A 53 8.34 20.84 16.04
N LYS A 54 8.38 19.64 16.63
CA LYS A 54 9.13 18.50 16.09
C LYS A 54 8.37 17.78 14.97
N VAL A 55 7.04 17.88 15.01
CA VAL A 55 6.10 17.33 14.04
C VAL A 55 5.00 18.38 13.89
N THR A 56 4.67 18.73 12.66
CA THR A 56 3.61 19.70 12.36
C THR A 56 2.22 19.10 12.62
N CYS A 57 1.21 19.95 12.78
CA CYS A 57 -0.16 19.48 12.96
C CYS A 57 -0.63 18.62 11.77
N GLY A 58 -0.28 18.99 10.54
CA GLY A 58 -0.61 18.22 9.35
C GLY A 58 0.02 16.83 9.35
N GLU A 59 1.31 16.73 9.68
CA GLU A 59 2.03 15.45 9.76
C GLU A 59 1.46 14.55 10.87
N ALA A 60 1.11 15.13 12.02
CA ALA A 60 0.54 14.37 13.13
C ALA A 60 -0.81 13.75 12.74
N VAL A 61 -1.68 14.49 12.03
CA VAL A 61 -2.98 13.98 11.60
C VAL A 61 -2.84 12.82 10.61
N VAL A 62 -1.92 12.93 9.64
CA VAL A 62 -1.69 11.85 8.65
C VAL A 62 -1.10 10.60 9.30
N ALA A 63 -0.29 10.75 10.35
CA ALA A 63 0.36 9.62 11.02
C ALA A 63 -0.57 8.79 11.93
N ILE A 64 -1.73 9.33 12.32
CA ILE A 64 -2.71 8.67 13.22
C ILE A 64 -3.92 8.13 12.44
N ALA A 65 -4.03 8.47 11.15
CA ALA A 65 -5.20 8.19 10.29
C ALA A 65 -5.34 6.71 9.88
#